data_AF-A0A5P9BJD9-F1
#
_entry.id   AF-A0A5P9BJD9-F1
#
_cell.length_a   1.000
_cell.length_b   1.000
_cell.length_c   1.000
_cell.angle_alpha   90.00
_cell.angle_beta   90.00
_cell.angle_gamma   90.00
#
_symmetry.space_group_name_H-M   'P 1'
#
loop_
_entity.id
_entity.type
_entity.pdbx_description
1 polymer ?
#
loop_
_entity_poly.entity_id
_entity_poly.type
_entity_poly.pdbx_seq_one_letter_code
_entity_poly.pdbx_strand_id
1 'polypeptide(L)'
;MAKSSTNNNQEPKKDNAKFSPKIPVFGFLLKLLTKVIGVSIFAGMVLLLLELGLFMYVDEPLQASYERYQSVSNFAQTGSWFKEESVMTMVEVYLLGAVNLDGMIAFVDKYAVLASSKLEQSSSGKTEMSRLMISFSKDIISAIPELIRLWVIVTFTWLAKILTVIAMILPCLVIIGAGFVDGTVERKINTFKGKRDSQDTIEWWYLAFTASSYTVLFFYMAIPNSLQATHVMLPSACLSAFFVRQVTASYKKYW
;
A
#
# COMPACT_ATOMS: atom_id res chain seq x y z
N MET A 1 41.79 38.03 59.51
CA MET A 1 40.35 38.23 59.74
C MET A 1 39.58 37.75 58.52
N ALA A 2 38.51 36.95 58.74
CA ALA A 2 37.40 36.60 57.85
C ALA A 2 37.71 35.83 56.54
N LYS A 3 37.43 34.52 56.47
CA LYS A 3 36.15 33.84 56.09
C LYS A 3 35.98 33.71 54.56
N SER A 4 36.15 32.52 53.98
CA SER A 4 35.15 31.46 53.82
C SER A 4 34.23 31.66 52.61
N SER A 5 34.39 30.83 51.58
CA SER A 5 33.32 30.49 50.62
C SER A 5 33.53 29.06 50.10
N THR A 6 32.98 28.12 50.85
CA THR A 6 32.20 26.96 50.41
C THR A 6 32.48 26.41 49.01
N ASN A 7 33.30 25.35 48.94
CA ASN A 7 33.46 24.52 47.76
C ASN A 7 32.35 23.45 47.79
N ASN A 8 31.36 23.58 46.90
CA ASN A 8 30.25 22.63 46.79
C ASN A 8 30.74 21.32 46.16
N ASN A 9 30.73 20.25 46.95
CA ASN A 9 30.73 18.87 46.46
C ASN A 9 29.52 18.67 45.53
N GLN A 10 29.78 18.54 44.23
CA GLN A 10 28.80 17.96 43.31
C GLN A 10 29.05 16.45 43.22
N GLU A 11 28.12 15.69 43.77
CA GLU A 11 28.02 14.25 43.54
C GLU A 11 27.86 13.95 42.04
N PRO A 12 28.48 12.88 41.51
CA PRO A 12 28.24 12.48 40.14
C PRO A 12 26.80 11.96 40.00
N LYS A 13 25.99 12.69 39.22
CA LYS A 13 24.68 12.21 38.76
C LYS A 13 24.88 10.87 38.05
N LYS A 14 24.36 9.80 38.66
CA LYS A 14 24.11 8.52 37.97
C LYS A 14 23.09 8.77 36.86
N ASP A 15 23.60 9.00 35.66
CA ASP A 15 22.79 8.88 34.45
C ASP A 15 22.35 7.42 34.33
N ASN A 16 21.10 7.17 34.71
CA ASN A 16 20.39 5.95 34.39
C ASN A 16 20.23 5.91 32.87
N ALA A 17 21.25 5.41 32.18
CA ALA A 17 21.20 5.03 30.79
C ALA A 17 20.11 3.97 30.64
N LYS A 18 18.90 4.41 30.29
CA LYS A 18 17.87 3.55 29.71
C LYS A 18 18.44 2.99 28.42
N PHE A 19 19.09 1.84 28.53
CA PHE A 19 19.49 1.02 27.40
C PHE A 19 18.20 0.43 26.82
N SER A 20 17.48 1.20 26.01
CA SER A 20 16.50 0.62 25.09
C SER A 20 17.30 0.15 23.88
N PRO A 21 17.46 -1.16 23.63
CA PRO A 21 17.94 -1.63 22.35
C PRO A 21 16.85 -1.33 21.32
N LYS A 22 16.77 -0.08 20.85
CA LYS A 22 16.10 0.23 19.59
C LYS A 22 16.99 -0.38 18.52
N ILE A 23 16.76 -1.65 18.20
CA ILE A 23 17.36 -2.26 17.02
C ILE A 23 16.88 -1.41 15.83
N PRO A 24 17.75 -0.58 15.22
CA PRO A 24 17.34 0.47 14.30
C PRO A 24 16.67 -0.09 13.04
N VAL A 25 16.96 -1.36 12.72
CA VAL A 25 16.41 -2.11 11.60
C VAL A 25 14.90 -2.34 11.74
N PHE A 26 14.42 -2.76 12.91
CA PHE A 26 12.99 -3.05 13.11
C PHE A 26 12.14 -1.77 13.05
N GLY A 27 12.63 -0.68 13.65
CA GLY A 27 11.95 0.61 13.60
C GLY A 27 11.89 1.20 12.18
N PHE A 28 12.94 1.02 11.39
CA PHE A 28 12.95 1.43 9.98
C PHE A 28 11.96 0.62 9.14
N LEU A 29 11.96 -0.71 9.29
CA LEU A 29 11.09 -1.61 8.54
C LEU A 29 9.62 -1.40 8.89
N LEU A 30 9.30 -1.19 10.17
CA LEU A 30 7.95 -0.83 10.62
C LEU A 30 7.49 0.50 10.02
N LYS A 31 8.36 1.54 10.04
CA LYS A 31 8.03 2.84 9.46
C LYS A 31 7.81 2.76 7.94
N LEU A 32 8.57 1.92 7.25
CA LEU A 32 8.40 1.65 5.82
C LEU A 32 7.08 0.93 5.54
N LEU A 33 6.76 -0.12 6.31
CA LEU A 33 5.47 -0.81 6.22
C LEU A 33 4.30 0.13 6.47
N THR A 34 4.35 0.97 7.51
CA THR A 34 3.26 1.92 7.79
C THR A 34 3.05 2.90 6.64
N LYS A 35 4.13 3.40 6.02
CA LYS A 35 4.01 4.29 4.84
C LYS A 35 3.43 3.56 3.63
N VAL A 36 3.90 2.35 3.35
CA VAL A 36 3.38 1.52 2.25
C VAL A 36 1.90 1.22 2.45
N ILE A 37 1.48 0.86 3.66
CA ILE A 37 0.08 0.63 4.01
C ILE A 37 -0.75 1.90 3.82
N GLY A 38 -0.26 3.06 4.29
CA GLY A 38 -0.96 4.33 4.11
C GLY A 38 -1.20 4.70 2.65
N VAL A 39 -0.17 4.57 1.81
CA VAL A 39 -0.29 4.76 0.35
C VAL A 39 -1.23 3.74 -0.27
N SER A 40 -1.18 2.48 0.18
CA SER A 40 -2.02 1.40 -0.33
C SER A 40 -3.50 1.62 -0.01
N ILE A 41 -3.85 2.08 1.19
CA ILE A 41 -5.24 2.40 1.56
C ILE A 41 -5.78 3.51 0.67
N PHE A 42 -5.01 4.60 0.49
CA PHE A 42 -5.41 5.69 -0.39
C PHE A 42 -5.58 5.23 -1.84
N ALA A 43 -4.66 4.39 -2.33
CA ALA A 43 -4.76 3.80 -3.66
C ALA A 43 -5.98 2.86 -3.81
N GLY A 44 -6.36 2.14 -2.76
CA GLY A 44 -7.56 1.30 -2.74
C GLY A 44 -8.85 2.13 -2.87
N MET A 45 -8.90 3.30 -2.24
CA MET A 45 -10.01 4.23 -2.42
C MET A 45 -10.10 4.75 -3.86
N VAL A 46 -8.95 5.09 -4.47
CA VAL A 46 -8.90 5.53 -5.87
C VAL A 46 -9.29 4.40 -6.83
N LEU A 47 -8.86 3.16 -6.56
CA LEU A 47 -9.26 1.97 -7.32
C LEU A 47 -10.78 1.79 -7.29
N LEU A 48 -11.41 1.94 -6.11
CA LEU A 48 -12.87 1.88 -5.98
C LEU A 48 -13.57 2.97 -6.80
N LEU A 49 -13.07 4.21 -6.75
CA LEU A 49 -13.64 5.31 -7.55
C LEU A 49 -13.49 5.08 -9.06
N LEU A 50 -12.35 4.53 -9.50
CA LEU A 50 -12.12 4.17 -10.90
C LEU A 50 -13.05 3.05 -11.36
N GLU A 51 -13.24 2.02 -10.53
CA GLU A 51 -14.16 0.90 -10.81
C GLU A 51 -15.62 1.36 -10.82
N LEU A 52 -16.00 2.28 -9.94
CA LEU A 52 -17.32 2.92 -9.97
C LEU A 52 -17.49 3.78 -11.23
N GLY A 53 -16.44 4.46 -11.69
CA GLY A 53 -16.44 5.14 -12.97
C GLY A 53 -16.65 4.16 -14.13
N LEU A 54 -15.90 3.06 -14.17
CA LEU A 54 -16.03 2.02 -15.19
C LEU A 54 -17.40 1.35 -15.18
N PHE A 55 -18.00 1.18 -14.00
CA PHE A 55 -19.35 0.64 -13.84
C PHE A 55 -20.41 1.41 -14.64
N MET A 56 -20.21 2.72 -14.83
CA MET A 56 -21.15 3.57 -15.56
C MET A 56 -20.97 3.54 -17.09
N TYR A 57 -19.83 3.07 -17.60
CA TYR A 57 -19.46 3.17 -19.02
C TYR A 57 -19.26 1.81 -19.73
N VAL A 58 -19.13 0.72 -18.98
CA VAL A 58 -18.86 -0.63 -19.53
C VAL A 58 -20.15 -1.45 -19.53
N ASP A 59 -20.44 -2.14 -20.63
CA ASP A 59 -21.68 -2.92 -20.82
C ASP A 59 -21.80 -4.14 -19.86
N GLU A 60 -20.67 -4.71 -19.42
CA GLU A 60 -20.61 -5.83 -18.45
C GLU A 60 -19.59 -5.55 -17.33
N PRO A 61 -19.89 -4.61 -16.42
CA PRO A 61 -18.89 -4.08 -15.51
C PRO A 61 -18.43 -5.10 -14.47
N LEU A 62 -19.35 -5.94 -14.00
CA LEU A 62 -19.06 -6.93 -12.96
C LEU A 62 -18.11 -8.03 -13.45
N GLN A 63 -18.33 -8.51 -14.67
CA GLN A 63 -17.49 -9.53 -15.29
C GLN A 63 -16.08 -8.98 -15.58
N ALA A 64 -16.00 -7.76 -16.14
CA ALA A 64 -14.72 -7.11 -16.38
C ALA A 64 -13.91 -6.89 -15.10
N SER A 65 -14.55 -6.53 -13.97
CA SER A 65 -13.86 -6.41 -12.68
C SER A 65 -13.45 -7.77 -12.13
N TYR A 66 -14.26 -8.82 -12.31
CA TYR A 66 -13.92 -10.18 -11.89
C TYR A 66 -12.75 -10.78 -12.69
N GLU A 67 -12.71 -10.58 -14.00
CA GLU A 67 -11.59 -11.00 -14.86
C GLU A 67 -10.28 -10.30 -14.46
N ARG A 68 -10.36 -9.01 -14.12
CA ARG A 68 -9.21 -8.26 -13.60
C ARG A 68 -8.75 -8.78 -12.25
N TYR A 69 -9.66 -9.10 -11.34
CA TYR A 69 -9.33 -9.79 -10.08
C TYR A 69 -8.65 -11.14 -10.34
N GLN A 70 -9.21 -12.00 -11.20
CA GLN A 70 -8.63 -13.30 -11.54
C GLN A 70 -7.24 -13.15 -12.16
N SER A 71 -7.04 -12.13 -13.00
CA SER A 71 -5.72 -11.85 -13.54
C SER A 71 -4.73 -11.56 -12.41
N VAL A 72 -5.08 -10.67 -11.47
CA VAL A 72 -4.22 -10.29 -10.35
C VAL A 72 -3.96 -11.46 -9.39
N SER A 73 -4.97 -12.29 -9.10
CA SER A 73 -4.81 -13.45 -8.21
C SER A 73 -3.93 -14.52 -8.85
N ASN A 74 -4.08 -14.77 -10.16
CA ASN A 74 -3.19 -15.67 -10.90
C ASN A 74 -1.76 -15.09 -11.05
N PHE A 75 -1.62 -13.76 -11.13
CA PHE A 75 -0.33 -13.06 -11.16
C PHE A 75 0.35 -12.94 -9.80
N ALA A 76 -0.38 -13.14 -8.70
CA ALA A 76 0.18 -13.31 -7.35
C ALA A 76 0.89 -14.68 -7.22
N GLN A 77 1.74 -15.00 -8.19
CA GLN A 77 2.79 -15.99 -8.06
C GLN A 77 4.12 -15.23 -8.15
N THR A 78 4.33 -14.28 -7.24
CA THR A 78 5.57 -13.50 -7.19
C THR A 78 6.71 -14.33 -6.60
N GLY A 79 7.10 -15.40 -7.33
CA GLY A 79 8.22 -16.30 -7.05
C GLY A 79 7.92 -17.41 -6.04
N SER A 80 8.72 -18.49 -6.06
CA SER A 80 8.53 -19.69 -5.22
C SER A 80 8.73 -19.48 -3.71
N TRP A 81 9.07 -18.27 -3.29
CA TRP A 81 9.54 -17.94 -1.95
C TRP A 81 8.42 -17.46 -1.01
N PHE A 82 7.27 -17.05 -1.56
CA PHE A 82 6.07 -16.73 -0.79
C PHE A 82 4.82 -17.32 -1.49
N LYS A 83 4.05 -18.16 -0.77
CA LYS A 83 2.86 -18.84 -1.32
C LYS A 83 1.61 -17.96 -1.25
N GLU A 84 1.59 -16.91 -2.05
CA GLU A 84 0.54 -15.89 -2.08
C GLU A 84 -0.86 -16.47 -2.32
N GLU A 85 -0.99 -17.41 -3.26
CA GLU A 85 -2.25 -18.10 -3.56
C GLU A 85 -2.84 -18.81 -2.32
N SER A 86 -1.99 -19.45 -1.50
CA SER A 86 -2.44 -20.13 -0.27
C SER A 86 -2.91 -19.16 0.81
N VAL A 87 -2.31 -17.97 0.86
CA VAL A 87 -2.69 -16.92 1.81
C VAL A 87 -3.97 -16.21 1.34
N MET A 88 -4.10 -15.94 0.04
CA MET A 88 -5.31 -15.37 -0.55
C MET A 88 -6.51 -16.29 -0.37
N THR A 89 -6.37 -17.58 -0.70
CA THR A 89 -7.44 -18.57 -0.49
C THR A 89 -7.82 -18.70 0.99
N MET A 90 -6.85 -18.66 1.91
CA MET A 90 -7.13 -18.65 3.35
C MET A 90 -7.92 -17.38 3.75
N VAL A 91 -7.51 -16.21 3.27
CA VAL A 91 -8.18 -14.94 3.56
C VAL A 91 -9.59 -14.89 2.96
N GLU A 92 -9.76 -15.40 1.75
CA GLU A 92 -11.06 -15.53 1.08
C GLU A 92 -12.00 -16.44 1.86
N VAL A 93 -11.56 -17.65 2.22
CA VAL A 93 -12.38 -18.59 3.01
C VAL A 93 -12.74 -17.99 4.37
N TYR A 94 -11.80 -17.29 5.02
CA TYR A 94 -12.06 -16.66 6.31
C TYR A 94 -13.03 -15.48 6.20
N LEU A 95 -12.85 -14.59 5.22
CA LEU A 95 -13.71 -13.43 5.01
C LEU A 95 -15.10 -13.82 4.52
N LEU A 96 -15.21 -14.75 3.57
CA LEU A 96 -16.49 -15.27 3.09
C LEU A 96 -17.19 -16.14 4.14
N GLY A 97 -16.43 -16.80 5.03
CA GLY A 97 -16.99 -17.51 6.17
C GLY A 97 -17.49 -16.59 7.29
N ALA A 98 -16.79 -15.48 7.53
CA ALA A 98 -17.18 -14.48 8.53
C ALA A 98 -18.33 -13.58 8.05
N VAL A 99 -18.37 -13.27 6.75
CA VAL A 99 -19.38 -12.43 6.12
C VAL A 99 -20.28 -13.33 5.29
N ASN A 100 -21.52 -13.58 5.76
CA ASN A 100 -22.53 -14.27 4.98
C ASN A 100 -22.97 -13.41 3.79
N LEU A 101 -22.15 -13.42 2.74
CA LEU A 101 -22.20 -12.50 1.61
C LEU A 101 -23.45 -12.76 0.77
N ASP A 102 -23.81 -14.03 0.59
CA ASP A 102 -25.06 -14.44 -0.06
C ASP A 102 -26.28 -13.98 0.72
N GLY A 103 -26.25 -14.11 2.06
CA GLY A 103 -27.31 -13.61 2.93
C GLY A 103 -27.45 -12.08 2.89
N MET A 104 -26.34 -11.35 2.81
CA MET A 104 -26.32 -9.89 2.70
C MET A 104 -26.86 -9.43 1.34
N ILE A 105 -26.44 -10.08 0.24
CA ILE A 105 -26.96 -9.79 -1.10
C ILE A 105 -28.46 -10.08 -1.16
N ALA A 106 -28.91 -11.23 -0.67
CA ALA A 106 -30.33 -11.60 -0.66
C ALA A 106 -31.17 -10.66 0.21
N PHE A 107 -30.63 -10.20 1.34
CA PHE A 107 -31.27 -9.18 2.17
C PHE A 107 -31.43 -7.88 1.38
N VAL A 108 -30.36 -7.36 0.80
CA VAL A 108 -30.38 -6.09 0.06
C VAL A 108 -31.29 -6.18 -1.17
N ASP A 109 -31.26 -7.28 -1.91
CA ASP A 109 -32.13 -7.53 -3.06
C ASP A 109 -33.62 -7.49 -2.66
N LYS A 110 -33.98 -8.14 -1.54
CA LYS A 110 -35.35 -8.08 -0.99
C LYS A 110 -35.79 -6.65 -0.65
N TYR A 111 -34.91 -5.82 -0.08
CA TYR A 111 -35.23 -4.42 0.20
C TYR A 111 -35.27 -3.57 -1.07
N ALA A 112 -34.43 -3.85 -2.06
CA ALA A 112 -34.44 -3.17 -3.36
C ALA A 112 -35.75 -3.43 -4.12
N VAL A 113 -36.23 -4.68 -4.13
CA VAL A 113 -37.53 -5.06 -4.72
C VAL A 113 -38.71 -4.42 -3.95
N LEU A 114 -38.63 -4.35 -2.62
CA LEU A 114 -39.67 -3.71 -1.80
C LEU A 114 -39.69 -2.18 -1.98
N ALA A 115 -38.52 -1.56 -2.13
CA ALA A 115 -38.40 -0.12 -2.36
C ALA A 115 -38.90 0.26 -3.77
N SER A 116 -38.52 -0.51 -4.79
CA SER A 116 -38.97 -0.29 -6.18
C SER A 116 -40.48 -0.46 -6.35
N SER A 117 -41.08 -1.49 -5.73
CA SER A 117 -42.54 -1.69 -5.75
C SER A 117 -43.32 -0.57 -5.04
N LYS A 118 -42.81 -0.04 -3.92
CA LYS A 118 -43.39 1.14 -3.26
C LYS A 118 -43.26 2.41 -4.10
N LEU A 119 -42.16 2.57 -4.86
CA LEU A 119 -41.99 3.69 -5.78
C LEU A 119 -42.98 3.63 -6.95
N GLU A 120 -43.21 2.45 -7.52
CA GLU A 120 -44.18 2.26 -8.61
C GLU A 120 -45.61 2.59 -8.18
N GLN A 121 -46.02 2.13 -7.01
CA GLN A 121 -47.34 2.43 -6.43
C GLN A 121 -47.54 3.93 -6.15
N SER A 122 -46.45 4.67 -5.92
CA SER A 122 -46.49 6.13 -5.73
C SER A 122 -46.47 6.92 -7.04
N SER A 123 -46.28 6.28 -8.20
CA SER A 123 -46.16 6.95 -9.51
C SER A 123 -47.50 7.20 -10.20
N SER A 124 -48.56 6.48 -9.79
CA SER A 124 -49.90 6.58 -10.36
C SER A 124 -50.52 7.96 -10.09
N GLY A 125 -50.46 8.84 -11.10
CA GLY A 125 -51.09 10.18 -11.08
C GLY A 125 -50.13 11.37 -11.00
N LYS A 126 -48.81 11.18 -11.12
CA LYS A 126 -47.82 12.28 -11.02
C LYS A 126 -47.37 12.85 -12.38
N THR A 127 -46.89 14.08 -12.36
CA THR A 127 -46.32 14.87 -13.47
C THR A 127 -45.12 14.17 -14.13
N GLU A 128 -44.86 14.44 -15.41
CA GLU A 128 -43.76 13.85 -16.20
C GLU A 128 -42.38 13.93 -15.50
N MET A 129 -42.06 15.07 -14.88
CA MET A 129 -40.80 15.24 -14.13
C MET A 129 -40.70 14.32 -12.90
N SER A 130 -41.83 14.02 -12.26
CA SER A 130 -41.86 13.06 -11.16
C SER A 130 -41.70 11.62 -11.66
N ARG A 131 -42.17 11.29 -12.88
CA ARG A 131 -41.97 9.95 -13.46
C ARG A 131 -40.50 9.72 -13.82
N LEU A 132 -39.82 10.74 -14.35
CA LEU A 132 -38.37 10.70 -14.60
C LEU A 132 -37.56 10.49 -13.31
N MET A 133 -37.90 11.21 -12.23
CA MET A 133 -37.22 11.02 -10.94
C MET A 133 -37.49 9.63 -10.34
N ILE A 134 -38.70 9.09 -10.54
CA ILE A 134 -39.07 7.74 -10.08
C ILE A 134 -38.35 6.66 -10.89
N SER A 135 -38.24 6.80 -12.22
CA SER A 135 -37.50 5.86 -13.06
C SER A 135 -36.01 5.87 -12.72
N PHE A 136 -35.40 7.05 -12.58
CA PHE A 136 -34.01 7.18 -12.17
C PHE A 136 -33.74 6.57 -10.79
N SER A 137 -34.65 6.78 -9.83
CA SER A 137 -34.55 6.16 -8.50
C SER A 137 -34.68 4.64 -8.56
N LYS A 138 -35.54 4.11 -9.43
CA LYS A 138 -35.70 2.67 -9.64
C LYS A 138 -34.42 2.06 -10.20
N ASP A 139 -33.81 2.71 -11.20
CA ASP A 139 -32.56 2.25 -11.82
C ASP A 139 -31.41 2.23 -10.80
N ILE A 140 -31.32 3.25 -9.94
CA ILE A 140 -30.36 3.27 -8.83
C ILE A 140 -30.61 2.13 -7.85
N ILE A 141 -31.87 1.92 -7.43
CA ILE A 141 -32.24 0.90 -6.46
C ILE A 141 -31.92 -0.50 -6.98
N SER A 142 -32.16 -0.76 -8.27
CA SER A 142 -31.81 -2.04 -8.91
C SER A 142 -30.31 -2.26 -9.04
N ALA A 143 -29.50 -1.20 -9.09
CA ALA A 143 -28.05 -1.30 -9.18
C ALA A 143 -27.37 -1.57 -7.82
N ILE A 144 -28.06 -1.37 -6.68
CA ILE A 144 -27.47 -1.53 -5.33
C ILE A 144 -26.84 -2.91 -5.10
N PRO A 145 -27.51 -4.06 -5.41
CA PRO A 145 -26.92 -5.37 -5.21
C PRO A 145 -25.64 -5.58 -6.05
N GLU A 146 -25.61 -5.03 -7.25
CA GLU A 146 -24.44 -5.10 -8.14
C GLU A 146 -23.28 -4.25 -7.63
N LEU A 147 -23.56 -3.06 -7.08
CA LEU A 147 -22.56 -2.22 -6.44
C LEU A 147 -21.92 -2.89 -5.21
N ILE A 148 -22.69 -3.66 -4.44
CA ILE A 148 -22.15 -4.45 -3.32
C ILE A 148 -21.21 -5.54 -3.83
N ARG A 149 -21.59 -6.26 -4.88
CA ARG A 149 -20.73 -7.28 -5.51
C ARG A 149 -19.46 -6.66 -6.06
N LEU A 150 -19.56 -5.52 -6.74
CA LEU A 150 -18.42 -4.76 -7.23
C LEU A 150 -17.48 -4.39 -6.09
N TRP A 151 -18.01 -3.84 -5.00
CA TRP A 151 -17.24 -3.45 -3.83
C TRP A 151 -16.43 -4.62 -3.26
N VAL A 152 -17.05 -5.80 -3.15
CA VAL A 152 -16.38 -7.03 -2.70
C VAL A 152 -15.25 -7.44 -3.65
N ILE A 153 -15.48 -7.44 -4.96
CA ILE A 153 -14.43 -7.77 -5.94
C ILE A 153 -13.25 -6.79 -5.85
N VAL A 154 -13.54 -5.50 -5.70
CA VAL A 154 -12.51 -4.46 -5.58
C VAL A 154 -11.70 -4.62 -4.30
N THR A 155 -12.34 -4.92 -3.16
CA THR A 155 -11.61 -5.15 -1.90
C THR A 155 -10.69 -6.36 -1.97
N PHE A 156 -11.13 -7.47 -2.60
CA PHE A 156 -10.27 -8.64 -2.82
C PHE A 156 -9.12 -8.34 -3.78
N THR A 157 -9.37 -7.60 -4.87
CA THR A 157 -8.32 -7.17 -5.80
C THR A 157 -7.27 -6.31 -5.11
N TRP A 158 -7.71 -5.35 -4.30
CA TRP A 158 -6.83 -4.51 -3.50
C TRP A 158 -5.99 -5.33 -2.51
N LEU A 159 -6.61 -6.28 -1.82
CA LEU A 159 -5.93 -7.14 -0.86
C LEU A 159 -4.89 -8.05 -1.54
N ALA A 160 -5.23 -8.63 -2.69
CA ALA A 160 -4.30 -9.40 -3.52
C ALA A 160 -3.07 -8.57 -3.90
N LYS A 161 -3.29 -7.33 -4.38
CA LYS A 161 -2.18 -6.43 -4.71
C LYS A 161 -1.33 -6.07 -3.51
N ILE A 162 -1.92 -5.78 -2.35
CA ILE A 162 -1.16 -5.53 -1.12
C ILE A 162 -0.28 -6.73 -0.78
N LEU A 163 -0.82 -7.95 -0.89
CA LEU A 163 -0.08 -9.16 -0.59
C LEU A 163 1.14 -9.31 -1.52
N THR A 164 0.97 -9.10 -2.83
CA THR A 164 2.08 -9.12 -3.80
C THR A 164 3.15 -8.06 -3.50
N VAL A 165 2.72 -6.88 -3.05
CA VAL A 165 3.64 -5.79 -2.64
C VAL A 165 4.43 -6.21 -1.41
N ILE A 166 3.76 -6.73 -0.38
CA ILE A 166 4.39 -7.16 0.88
C ILE A 166 5.39 -8.27 0.62
N ALA A 167 5.03 -9.24 -0.23
CA ALA A 167 5.96 -10.23 -0.70
C ALA A 167 7.16 -9.53 -1.33
N MET A 168 7.00 -8.73 -2.37
CA MET A 168 8.15 -8.13 -3.06
C MET A 168 9.04 -7.21 -2.21
N ILE A 169 8.59 -6.69 -1.06
CA ILE A 169 9.43 -5.92 -0.14
C ILE A 169 10.65 -6.72 0.33
N LEU A 170 10.51 -8.01 0.65
CA LEU A 170 11.61 -8.80 1.23
C LEU A 170 12.80 -8.96 0.26
N PRO A 171 12.64 -9.43 -0.99
CA PRO A 171 13.74 -9.49 -1.95
C PRO A 171 14.29 -8.10 -2.27
N CYS A 172 13.44 -7.06 -2.33
CA CYS A 172 13.91 -5.69 -2.53
C CYS A 172 14.84 -5.21 -1.38
N LEU A 173 14.51 -5.54 -0.13
CA LEU A 173 15.35 -5.22 1.03
C LEU A 173 16.69 -5.93 0.98
N VAL A 174 16.73 -7.18 0.50
CA VAL A 174 17.99 -7.95 0.32
C VAL A 174 18.89 -7.27 -0.71
N ILE A 175 18.32 -6.84 -1.85
CA ILE A 175 19.06 -6.14 -2.91
C ILE A 175 19.62 -4.80 -2.40
N ILE A 176 18.80 -4.02 -1.68
CA ILE A 176 19.23 -2.75 -1.08
C ILE A 176 20.32 -3.00 -0.03
N GLY A 177 20.18 -4.05 0.78
CA GLY A 177 21.18 -4.48 1.76
C GLY A 177 22.52 -4.84 1.11
N ALA A 178 22.49 -5.52 -0.04
CA ALA A 178 23.69 -5.82 -0.82
C ALA A 178 24.39 -4.54 -1.31
N GLY A 179 23.63 -3.57 -1.83
CA GLY A 179 24.16 -2.25 -2.21
C GLY A 179 24.78 -1.49 -1.04
N PHE A 180 24.17 -1.58 0.15
CA PHE A 180 24.72 -1.01 1.38
C PHE A 180 26.07 -1.65 1.74
N VAL A 181 26.15 -2.98 1.78
CA VAL A 181 27.39 -3.71 2.10
C VAL A 181 28.48 -3.37 1.09
N ASP A 182 28.18 -3.40 -0.21
CA ASP A 182 29.13 -3.07 -1.28
C ASP A 182 29.68 -1.66 -1.14
N GLY A 183 28.82 -0.67 -0.88
CA GLY A 183 29.27 0.71 -0.67
C GLY A 183 30.10 0.89 0.61
N THR A 184 29.86 0.10 1.67
CA THR A 184 30.76 0.11 2.84
C THR A 184 32.15 -0.47 2.54
N VAL A 185 32.25 -1.46 1.66
CA VAL A 185 33.53 -2.04 1.22
C VAL A 185 34.28 -1.04 0.33
N GLU A 186 33.60 -0.44 -0.65
CA GLU A 186 34.16 0.57 -1.53
C GLU A 186 34.66 1.79 -0.75
N ARG A 187 33.92 2.20 0.28
CA ARG A 187 34.37 3.22 1.23
C ARG A 187 35.70 2.85 1.88
N LYS A 188 35.82 1.65 2.47
CA LYS A 188 37.08 1.21 3.11
C LYS A 188 38.23 1.30 2.11
N ILE A 189 38.03 0.84 0.88
CA ILE A 189 39.04 0.91 -0.19
C ILE A 189 39.42 2.37 -0.49
N ASN A 190 38.45 3.27 -0.61
CA ASN A 190 38.70 4.69 -0.88
C ASN A 190 39.42 5.40 0.29
N THR A 191 39.10 5.03 1.53
CA THR A 191 39.82 5.50 2.73
C THR A 191 41.28 5.04 2.71
N PHE A 192 41.55 3.77 2.37
CA PHE A 192 42.93 3.28 2.21
C PHE A 192 43.68 3.98 1.07
N LYS A 193 42.98 4.42 0.01
CA LYS A 193 43.55 5.19 -1.10
C LYS A 193 43.74 6.68 -0.80
N GLY A 194 43.41 7.16 0.40
CA GLY A 194 43.60 8.56 0.80
C GLY A 194 42.63 9.55 0.15
N LYS A 195 41.52 9.08 -0.44
CA LYS A 195 40.49 9.99 -0.98
C LYS A 195 39.75 10.68 0.17
N ARG A 196 39.54 11.99 0.06
CA ARG A 196 38.72 12.77 1.01
C ARG A 196 37.23 12.46 0.81
N ASP A 197 36.51 12.28 1.91
CA ASP A 197 35.05 12.14 1.90
C ASP A 197 34.40 13.43 1.37
N SER A 198 33.63 13.35 0.28
CA SER A 198 32.89 14.49 -0.28
C SER A 198 31.46 14.51 0.26
N GLN A 199 31.04 15.65 0.80
CA GLN A 199 29.66 15.93 1.15
C GLN A 199 28.91 16.45 -0.08
N ASP A 200 27.78 15.82 -0.35
CA ASP A 200 26.57 16.46 -0.86
C ASP A 200 26.44 16.78 -2.34
N THR A 201 25.62 15.92 -2.94
CA THR A 201 24.62 16.17 -4.01
C THR A 201 23.65 14.97 -4.07
N ILE A 202 24.05 13.81 -3.54
CA ILE A 202 23.33 12.54 -3.65
C ILE A 202 22.13 12.44 -2.69
N GLU A 203 22.11 13.13 -1.54
CA GLU A 203 20.99 13.06 -0.58
C GLU A 203 19.66 13.55 -1.21
N TRP A 204 19.72 14.64 -1.98
CA TRP A 204 18.54 15.16 -2.68
C TRP A 204 18.02 14.17 -3.73
N TRP A 205 18.91 13.55 -4.50
CA TRP A 205 18.53 12.51 -5.48
C TRP A 205 17.96 11.26 -4.81
N TYR A 206 18.47 10.86 -3.64
CA TYR A 206 17.94 9.75 -2.87
C TYR A 206 16.52 10.04 -2.34
N LEU A 207 16.28 11.25 -1.83
CA LEU A 207 14.94 11.68 -1.40
C LEU A 207 13.96 11.74 -2.57
N ALA A 208 14.37 12.32 -3.69
CA ALA A 208 13.56 12.41 -4.92
C ALA A 208 13.24 11.00 -5.47
N PHE A 209 14.22 10.10 -5.50
CA PHE A 209 14.03 8.72 -5.95
C PHE A 209 13.08 7.93 -5.05
N THR A 210 13.22 8.11 -3.73
CA THR A 210 12.34 7.49 -2.74
C THR A 210 10.89 7.98 -2.93
N ALA A 211 10.68 9.28 -3.14
CA ALA A 211 9.37 9.84 -3.44
C ALA A 211 8.79 9.27 -4.75
N SER A 212 9.60 9.23 -5.82
CA SER A 212 9.22 8.66 -7.11
C SER A 212 8.81 7.18 -7.00
N SER A 213 9.52 6.39 -6.19
CA SER A 213 9.22 4.98 -5.97
C SER A 213 7.85 4.78 -5.31
N TYR A 214 7.49 5.62 -4.34
CA TYR A 214 6.15 5.59 -3.73
C TYR A 214 5.05 6.05 -4.70
N THR A 215 5.34 7.00 -5.59
CA THR A 215 4.39 7.41 -6.64
C THR A 215 4.13 6.28 -7.63
N VAL A 216 5.17 5.56 -8.05
CA VAL A 216 5.03 4.40 -8.94
C VAL A 216 4.23 3.27 -8.25
N LEU A 217 4.50 3.03 -6.95
CA LEU A 217 3.73 2.09 -6.14
C LEU A 217 2.25 2.49 -6.06
N PHE A 218 1.97 3.78 -5.86
CA PHE A 218 0.61 4.30 -5.83
C PHE A 218 -0.13 4.03 -7.13
N PHE A 219 0.49 4.31 -8.29
CA PHE A 219 -0.11 4.04 -9.60
C PHE A 219 -0.34 2.55 -9.84
N TYR A 220 0.61 1.69 -9.45
CA TYR A 220 0.46 0.24 -9.53
C TYR A 220 -0.77 -0.26 -8.76
N MET A 221 -0.96 0.27 -7.54
CA MET A 221 -2.08 -0.09 -6.70
C MET A 221 -3.41 0.45 -7.24
N ALA A 222 -3.42 1.72 -7.67
CA ALA A 222 -4.63 2.43 -8.10
C ALA A 222 -5.16 1.98 -9.46
N ILE A 223 -4.29 1.62 -10.41
CA ILE A 223 -4.71 1.24 -11.75
C ILE A 223 -5.18 -0.22 -11.74
N PRO A 224 -6.38 -0.55 -12.24
CA PRO A 224 -6.89 -1.92 -12.29
C PRO A 224 -6.23 -2.80 -13.37
N ASN A 225 -4.96 -2.55 -13.70
CA ASN A 225 -4.19 -3.30 -14.69
C ASN A 225 -3.39 -4.44 -14.09
N SER A 226 -3.12 -5.44 -14.93
CA SER A 226 -2.35 -6.67 -14.71
C SER A 226 -0.83 -6.48 -14.74
N LEU A 227 -0.31 -5.30 -14.39
CA LEU A 227 1.13 -5.15 -14.28
C LEU A 227 1.63 -6.09 -13.18
N GLN A 228 2.69 -6.83 -13.45
CA GLN A 228 3.32 -7.66 -12.43
C GLN A 228 4.16 -6.77 -11.51
N ALA A 229 4.02 -6.95 -10.19
CA ALA A 229 4.82 -6.24 -9.19
C ALA A 229 6.32 -6.31 -9.50
N THR A 230 6.80 -7.47 -9.99
CA THR A 230 8.21 -7.69 -10.38
C THR A 230 8.73 -6.68 -11.39
N HIS A 231 7.95 -6.36 -12.42
CA HIS A 231 8.38 -5.46 -13.50
C HIS A 231 8.53 -4.02 -13.03
N VAL A 232 7.85 -3.66 -11.95
CA VAL A 232 7.84 -2.30 -11.41
C VAL A 232 8.82 -2.16 -10.25
N MET A 233 8.78 -3.12 -9.31
CA MET A 233 9.54 -3.04 -8.06
C MET A 233 10.99 -3.46 -8.21
N LEU A 234 11.29 -4.47 -9.05
CA LEU A 234 12.65 -4.99 -9.16
C LEU A 234 13.61 -3.97 -9.80
N PRO A 235 13.26 -3.28 -10.91
CA PRO A 235 14.08 -2.18 -11.41
C PRO A 235 14.25 -1.05 -10.40
N SER A 236 13.17 -0.71 -9.67
CA SER A 236 13.20 0.31 -8.63
C SER A 236 14.16 -0.06 -7.48
N ALA A 237 14.19 -1.33 -7.08
CA ALA A 237 15.08 -1.85 -6.04
C ALA A 237 16.54 -1.87 -6.50
N CYS A 238 16.81 -2.25 -7.75
CA CYS A 238 18.16 -2.20 -8.33
C CYS A 238 18.70 -0.76 -8.38
N LEU A 239 17.88 0.20 -8.84
CA LEU A 239 18.24 1.62 -8.83
C LEU A 239 18.46 2.12 -7.40
N SER A 240 17.58 1.78 -6.46
CA SER A 240 17.75 2.11 -5.04
C SER A 240 19.07 1.59 -4.50
N ALA A 241 19.42 0.34 -4.79
CA ALA A 241 20.66 -0.27 -4.32
C ALA A 241 21.90 0.41 -4.90
N PHE A 242 21.86 0.81 -6.17
CA PHE A 242 22.93 1.61 -6.79
C PHE A 242 23.10 2.96 -6.09
N PHE A 243 22.01 3.69 -5.83
CA PHE A 243 22.08 4.95 -5.10
C PHE A 243 22.56 4.77 -3.67
N VAL A 244 22.04 3.77 -2.95
CA VAL A 244 22.47 3.46 -1.59
C VAL A 244 23.95 3.14 -1.54
N ARG A 245 24.48 2.37 -2.51
CA ARG A 245 25.92 2.13 -2.64
C ARG A 245 26.71 3.43 -2.78
N GLN A 246 26.27 4.33 -3.66
CA GLN A 246 26.95 5.62 -3.86
C GLN A 246 26.90 6.50 -2.59
N VAL A 247 25.75 6.56 -1.93
CA VAL A 247 25.57 7.30 -0.67
C VAL A 247 26.48 6.74 0.42
N THR A 248 26.51 5.41 0.61
CA THR A 248 27.32 4.79 1.67
C THR A 248 28.82 4.85 1.37
N ALA A 249 29.22 4.86 0.10
CA ALA A 249 30.60 5.06 -0.32
C ALA A 249 31.10 6.49 -0.02
N SER A 250 30.23 7.50 -0.07
CA SER A 250 30.59 8.93 0.05
C SER A 250 30.33 9.56 1.42
N TYR A 251 29.47 8.99 2.27
CA TYR A 251 29.05 9.62 3.54
C TYR A 251 30.20 9.74 4.56
N LYS A 252 30.40 10.95 5.11
CA LYS A 252 31.33 11.18 6.23
C LYS A 252 30.93 10.39 7.46
N LYS A 253 31.94 9.94 8.19
CA LYS A 253 31.87 9.06 9.37
C LYS A 253 31.25 9.76 10.58
N TYR A 254 29.96 10.12 10.56
CA TYR A 254 29.27 10.63 11.75
C TYR A 254 27.83 10.11 11.83
N TRP A 255 27.71 8.86 12.29
CA TRP A 255 26.67 8.47 13.24
C TRP A 255 27.37 8.18 14.56
#